data_AF-A0A7Y5HIP4-F1
#
_entry.id   AF-A0A7Y5HIP4-F1
#
_cell.length_a   1.000
_cell.length_b   1.000
_cell.length_c   1.000
_cell.angle_alpha   90.00
_cell.angle_beta   90.00
_cell.angle_gamma   90.00
#
_symmetry.space_group_name_H-M   'P 1'
#
loop_
_entity.id
_entity.type
_entity.pdbx_description
1 polymer ?
#
loop_
_entity_poly.entity_id
_entity_poly.type
_entity_poly.pdbx_seq_one_letter_code
_entity_poly.pdbx_strand_id
1 'polypeptide(L)' 'MELPRTAPCVVVGGGIAGVALAAHLARLGMEGVVLLERESGLGEGATSRSAGG' A
#
# COMPACT_ATOMS: atom_id res chain seq x y z
N MET A 1 13.52 -8.65 8.16
CA MET A 1 13.38 -7.36 7.46
C MET A 1 13.23 -6.30 8.53
N GLU A 2 14.06 -5.27 8.52
CA GLU A 2 13.97 -4.17 9.48
C GLU A 2 13.13 -3.05 8.87
N LEU A 3 12.15 -2.54 9.62
CA LEU A 3 11.31 -1.42 9.19
C LEU A 3 12.04 -0.10 9.44
N PRO A 4 12.00 0.86 8.49
CA PRO A 4 12.60 2.15 8.72
C PRO A 4 11.90 2.87 9.87
N ARG A 5 12.67 3.60 10.70
CA ARG A 5 12.12 4.35 11.85
C ARG A 5 11.30 5.57 11.42
N THR A 6 11.52 6.06 10.21
CA THR A 6 10.82 7.19 9.60
C THR A 6 10.55 6.89 8.13
N ALA A 7 9.47 7.46 7.60
CA ALA A 7 9.16 7.42 6.18
C ALA A 7 8.53 8.77 5.78
N PRO A 8 8.76 9.26 4.55
CA PRO A 8 8.10 10.45 4.04
C PRO A 8 6.58 10.28 3.89
N CYS A 9 6.13 9.04 3.69
CA CYS A 9 4.72 8.68 3.64
C CYS A 9 4.53 7.23 4.09
N VAL A 10 3.53 6.98 4.93
CA VAL A 10 3.08 5.64 5.31
C VAL A 10 1.64 5.46 4.85
N VAL A 11 1.41 4.46 3.99
CA VAL A 11 0.09 4.05 3.53
C VAL A 11 -0.35 2.85 4.37
N VAL A 12 -1.49 2.98 5.07
CA VAL A 12 -2.04 1.90 5.91
C VAL A 12 -3.22 1.26 5.18
N GLY A 13 -3.07 -0.02 4.84
CA GLY A 13 -4.02 -0.81 4.05
C GLY A 13 -3.50 -1.15 2.66
N GLY A 14 -3.35 -2.44 2.40
CA GLY A 14 -2.91 -3.06 1.15
C GLY A 14 -4.05 -3.45 0.20
N GLY A 15 -5.24 -2.85 0.34
CA GLY A 15 -6.30 -2.91 -0.67
C GLY A 15 -5.94 -2.11 -1.92
N ILE A 16 -6.78 -2.20 -2.96
CA ILE A 16 -6.53 -1.56 -4.27
C ILE A 16 -6.25 -0.05 -4.15
N ALA A 17 -6.99 0.66 -3.31
CA ALA A 17 -6.81 2.11 -3.14
C ALA A 17 -5.43 2.44 -2.53
N GLY A 18 -5.01 1.70 -1.51
CA GLY A 18 -3.72 1.91 -0.85
C GLY A 18 -2.53 1.55 -1.74
N VAL A 19 -2.61 0.41 -2.43
CA VAL A 19 -1.58 0.00 -3.41
C VAL A 19 -1.51 1.00 -4.57
N ALA A 20 -2.66 1.42 -5.10
CA ALA A 20 -2.70 2.42 -6.17
C ALA A 20 -2.09 3.74 -5.72
N LEU A 21 -2.41 4.24 -4.52
CA LEU A 21 -1.82 5.45 -3.97
C LEU A 21 -0.29 5.33 -3.86
N ALA A 22 0.20 4.26 -3.22
CA ALA A 22 1.64 4.04 -3.06
C ALA A 22 2.37 3.98 -4.41
N ALA A 23 1.79 3.28 -5.40
CA ALA A 23 2.33 3.19 -6.75
C ALA A 23 2.36 4.56 -7.46
N HIS A 24 1.31 5.38 -7.34
CA HIS A 24 1.29 6.71 -7.93
C HIS A 24 2.29 7.66 -7.28
N LEU A 25 2.41 7.63 -5.94
CA LEU A 25 3.43 8.41 -5.22
C LEU A 25 4.84 8.05 -5.69
N ALA A 26 5.15 6.75 -5.79
CA ALA A 26 6.44 6.29 -6.30
C ALA A 26 6.68 6.75 -7.75
N ARG A 27 5.68 6.66 -8.64
CA ARG A 27 5.77 7.14 -10.03
C ARG A 27 5.96 8.66 -10.13
N LEU A 28 5.46 9.42 -9.18
CA LEU A 28 5.67 10.87 -9.08
C LEU A 28 7.04 11.24 -8.47
N GLY A 29 7.89 10.25 -8.19
CA GLY A 29 9.25 10.45 -7.67
C GLY A 29 9.35 10.51 -6.15
N MET A 30 8.27 10.18 -5.42
CA MET A 30 8.37 10.05 -3.96
C MET A 30 9.05 8.73 -3.60
N GLU A 31 10.31 8.82 -3.19
CA GLU A 31 11.07 7.68 -2.68
C GLU A 31 10.74 7.37 -1.22
N GLY A 32 10.90 6.12 -0.80
CA GLY A 32 10.74 5.72 0.60
C GLY A 32 9.29 5.61 1.12
N VAL A 33 8.29 5.54 0.23
CA VAL A 33 6.90 5.24 0.62
C VAL A 33 6.83 3.85 1.25
N VAL A 34 6.28 3.75 2.45
CA VAL A 34 6.06 2.48 3.15
C VAL A 34 4.58 2.13 3.11
N LEU A 35 4.24 0.92 2.67
CA LEU A 35 2.88 0.36 2.75
C LEU A 35 2.83 -0.69 3.85
N LEU A 36 1.87 -0.57 4.77
CA LEU A 36 1.61 -1.52 5.83
C LEU A 36 0.26 -2.20 5.59
N GLU A 37 0.25 -3.53 5.61
CA GLU A 37 -0.95 -4.37 5.54
C GLU A 37 -0.95 -5.31 6.74
N ARG A 38 -2.15 -5.54 7.30
CA ARG A 38 -2.39 -6.46 8.41
C ARG A 38 -2.34 -7.91 7.95
N GLU A 39 -2.91 -8.18 6.79
CA GLU A 39 -2.98 -9.53 6.21
C GLU A 39 -1.65 -9.97 5.60
N SER A 40 -1.49 -11.27 5.36
CA SER A 40 -0.27 -11.83 4.77
C SER A 40 -0.03 -11.40 3.32
N GLY A 41 -1.10 -11.03 2.61
CA GLY A 41 -1.09 -10.64 1.21
C GLY A 41 -1.89 -9.38 0.96
N LEU A 42 -1.60 -8.75 -0.17
CA LEU A 42 -2.29 -7.55 -0.63
C LEU A 42 -3.69 -7.91 -1.13
N GLY A 43 -4.65 -7.02 -0.90
CA GLY A 43 -6.00 -7.14 -1.44
C GLY A 43 -6.90 -8.19 -0.77
N GLU A 44 -6.44 -8.89 0.26
CA GLU A 44 -7.20 -9.95 0.97
C GLU A 44 -8.51 -9.42 1.64
N GLY A 45 -8.61 -8.10 1.84
CA GLY A 45 -9.81 -7.41 2.33
C GLY A 45 -10.96 -7.31 1.31
N ALA A 46 -11.65 -6.16 1.28
CA ALA A 46 -12.81 -5.95 0.40
C ALA A 46 -12.45 -6.02 -1.10
N THR A 47 -11.19 -5.77 -1.46
CA THR A 47 -10.71 -5.82 -2.84
C THR A 47 -10.87 -7.21 -3.46
N SER A 48 -10.46 -8.29 -2.78
CA SER A 48 -10.58 -9.67 -3.27
C SER A 48 -12.04 -10.13 -3.45
N ARG A 49 -12.99 -9.48 -2.76
CA ARG A 49 -14.42 -9.79 -2.80
C ARG A 49 -15.20 -8.90 -3.76
N SER A 50 -14.52 -8.00 -4.47
CA SER A 50 -15.16 -7.08 -5.42
C SER A 50 -15.42 -7.76 -6.77
N ALA A 51 -16.48 -7.34 -7.46
CA ALA A 51 -16.79 -7.83 -8.82
C ALA A 51 -15.97 -7.14 -9.92
N GLY A 52 -15.09 -6.20 -9.57
CA GLY A 52 -14.19 -5.53 -10.53
C GLY A 52 -14.89 -4.63 -11.56
N GLY A 53 -15.98 -3.96 -11.15
CA GLY A 53 -16.70 -3.00 -12.00
C GLY A 53 -15.87 -1.80 -12.45
#